data_AF-A0A948Y9E5-F1
#
_entry.id   AF-A0A948Y9E5-F1
#
_cell.length_a   1.000
_cell.length_b   1.000
_cell.length_c   1.000
_cell.angle_alpha   90.00
_cell.angle_beta   90.00
_cell.angle_gamma   90.00
#
_symmetry.space_group_name_H-M   'P 1'
#
loop_
_entity.id
_entity.type
_entity.pdbx_description
1 polymer ?
#
loop_
_entity_poly.entity_id
_entity_poly.type
_entity_poly.pdbx_seq_one_letter_code
_entity_poly.pdbx_strand_id
1 'polypeptide(L)'
;KRDGAIGSEGQYVAFFIPRLNYFLGKYLRYGGVYPDGVIRLFKKGKAHFPSIDVHEQIEVNGRVGWLQNPLYHKDSPTLKRYWQRNNRYTDLMARQMKNDNIGVNSQNAIKYLVIKPIWWLLLTQIRHKGILDGFQGFIFSFFSSLRFPRAYLKYINICKKNSK
;
A
#
# COMPACT_ATOMS: atom_id res chain seq x y z
N LYS A 1 -14.94 -3.11 15.88
CA LYS A 1 -14.57 -1.70 15.59
C LYS A 1 -13.61 -1.72 14.41
N ARG A 2 -13.79 -0.83 13.44
CA ARG A 2 -13.13 -0.90 12.13
C ARG A 2 -11.63 -0.60 12.16
N ASP A 3 -11.14 -0.09 13.29
CA ASP A 3 -9.78 0.38 13.50
C ASP A 3 -9.30 -0.14 14.85
N GLY A 4 -8.04 -0.60 14.92
CA GLY A 4 -7.38 -0.91 16.18
C GLY A 4 -7.28 0.31 17.10
N ALA A 5 -6.57 0.17 18.23
CA ALA A 5 -6.44 1.17 19.29
C ALA A 5 -5.60 2.42 18.88
N ILE A 6 -5.99 3.10 17.81
CA ILE A 6 -5.38 4.37 17.37
C ILE A 6 -6.14 5.50 18.06
N GLY A 7 -5.80 5.72 19.34
CA GLY A 7 -6.25 6.86 20.13
C GLY A 7 -6.74 6.51 21.53
N SER A 8 -6.57 7.46 22.46
CA SER A 8 -7.07 7.39 23.84
C SER A 8 -8.52 7.88 23.94
N GLU A 9 -9.21 7.57 25.05
CA GLU A 9 -10.52 8.14 25.35
C GLU A 9 -10.43 9.68 25.48
N GLY A 10 -11.46 10.40 25.00
CA GLY A 10 -11.51 11.86 25.04
C GLY A 10 -12.00 12.53 23.74
N GLN A 11 -11.70 13.82 23.59
CA GLN A 11 -12.05 14.62 22.40
C GLN A 11 -11.28 14.17 21.15
N TYR A 12 -11.92 14.27 19.99
CA TYR A 12 -11.26 14.01 18.71
C TYR A 12 -10.18 15.05 18.44
N VAL A 13 -8.96 14.58 18.21
CA VAL A 13 -7.79 15.43 17.90
C VAL A 13 -7.24 15.20 16.50
N ALA A 14 -7.68 14.16 15.80
CA ALA A 14 -7.33 13.89 14.41
C ALA A 14 -8.44 13.13 13.68
N PHE A 15 -8.40 13.18 12.34
CA PHE A 15 -9.38 12.51 11.50
C PHE A 15 -8.72 11.80 10.32
N PHE A 16 -9.10 10.53 10.13
CA PHE A 16 -8.91 9.82 8.87
C PHE A 16 -9.84 10.40 7.80
N ILE A 17 -9.27 10.70 6.65
CA ILE A 17 -9.98 11.10 5.45
C ILE A 17 -9.94 9.91 4.49
N PRO A 18 -11.10 9.32 4.13
CA PRO A 18 -11.15 8.29 3.10
C PRO A 18 -10.55 8.83 1.79
N ARG A 19 -9.72 8.07 1.10
CA ARG A 19 -9.23 8.43 -0.23
C ARG A 19 -9.91 7.59 -1.29
N LEU A 20 -10.52 8.29 -2.24
CA LEU A 20 -11.06 7.66 -3.43
C LEU A 20 -10.04 7.80 -4.56
N ASN A 21 -9.34 6.71 -4.84
CA ASN A 21 -8.21 6.67 -5.76
C ASN A 21 -8.69 6.61 -7.21
N TYR A 22 -8.23 7.57 -8.02
CA TYR A 22 -8.49 7.61 -9.46
C TYR A 22 -7.43 6.83 -10.21
N PHE A 23 -7.86 5.85 -11.00
CA PHE A 23 -7.00 4.98 -11.77
C PHE A 23 -7.60 4.72 -13.15
N LEU A 24 -6.84 5.05 -14.20
CA LEU A 24 -7.18 4.79 -15.61
C LEU A 24 -8.64 5.14 -15.98
N GLY A 25 -9.04 6.38 -15.73
CA GLY A 25 -10.37 6.85 -16.12
C GLY A 25 -11.44 6.74 -15.03
N LYS A 26 -11.22 5.94 -13.98
CA LYS A 26 -12.27 5.57 -13.02
C LYS A 26 -11.80 5.69 -11.57
N TYR A 27 -12.72 6.02 -10.67
CA TYR A 27 -12.49 5.92 -9.22
C TYR A 27 -12.72 4.48 -8.75
N LEU A 28 -11.72 3.90 -8.09
CA LEU A 28 -11.80 2.53 -7.58
C LEU A 28 -12.38 2.49 -6.17
N ARG A 29 -13.29 1.55 -5.92
CA ARG A 29 -13.97 1.36 -4.61
C ARG A 29 -13.71 0.00 -3.98
N TYR A 30 -13.24 -0.96 -4.78
CA TYR A 30 -13.03 -2.35 -4.40
C TYR A 30 -11.55 -2.72 -4.53
N GLY A 31 -11.21 -4.01 -4.44
CA GLY A 31 -9.81 -4.45 -4.58
C GLY A 31 -8.91 -4.08 -3.40
N GLY A 32 -9.49 -3.60 -2.29
CA GLY A 32 -8.77 -3.22 -1.08
C GLY A 32 -8.18 -1.81 -1.11
N VAL A 33 -8.57 -0.98 -2.10
CA VAL A 33 -8.00 0.38 -2.31
C VAL A 33 -8.82 1.51 -1.68
N TYR A 34 -9.97 1.19 -1.10
CA TYR A 34 -10.88 2.12 -0.45
C TYR A 34 -11.33 1.51 0.89
N PRO A 35 -11.40 2.30 1.99
CA PRO A 35 -11.29 3.76 2.06
C PRO A 35 -9.87 4.33 2.13
N ASP A 36 -8.80 3.51 2.14
CA ASP A 36 -7.38 3.97 2.12
C ASP A 36 -7.12 5.25 2.94
N GLY A 37 -7.56 5.20 4.19
CA GLY A 37 -7.65 6.36 5.07
C GLY A 37 -6.29 6.99 5.34
N VAL A 38 -6.22 8.32 5.25
CA VAL A 38 -5.04 9.09 5.65
C VAL A 38 -5.41 10.14 6.67
N ILE A 39 -4.51 10.37 7.62
CA ILE A 39 -4.65 11.48 8.55
C ILE A 39 -3.99 12.71 7.93
N ARG A 40 -4.82 13.70 7.61
CA ARG A 40 -4.41 15.02 7.07
C ARG A 40 -5.02 16.19 7.84
N LEU A 41 -5.90 15.89 8.79
CA LEU A 41 -6.56 16.87 9.65
C LEU A 41 -6.31 16.46 11.10
N PHE A 42 -5.59 17.29 11.84
CA PHE A 42 -5.26 17.07 13.25
C PHE A 42 -5.00 18.39 13.98
N LYS A 43 -5.18 18.38 15.30
CA LYS A 43 -4.93 19.53 16.17
C LYS A 43 -3.42 19.75 16.31
N LYS A 44 -2.98 21.02 16.21
CA LYS A 44 -1.57 21.40 16.40
C LYS A 44 -1.05 20.88 17.75
N GLY A 45 0.12 20.26 17.75
CA GLY A 45 0.75 19.68 18.94
C GLY A 45 0.17 18.34 19.40
N LYS A 46 -0.77 17.74 18.66
CA LYS A 46 -1.37 16.43 18.99
C LYS A 46 -1.00 15.31 18.01
N ALA A 47 -0.26 15.63 16.95
CA ALA A 47 0.22 14.63 16.00
C ALA A 47 1.65 14.93 15.58
N HIS A 48 2.45 13.90 15.33
CA HIS A 48 3.83 14.02 14.88
C HIS A 48 4.21 12.85 13.96
N PHE A 49 5.25 13.06 13.15
CA PHE A 49 5.84 12.01 12.32
C PHE A 49 7.04 11.41 13.08
N PRO A 50 7.02 10.11 13.40
CA PRO A 50 8.08 9.49 14.20
C PRO A 50 9.48 9.55 13.55
N SER A 51 9.55 9.85 12.25
CA SER A 51 10.77 10.06 11.44
C SER A 51 11.72 8.85 11.39
N ILE A 52 11.21 7.63 11.58
CA ILE A 52 11.94 6.34 11.57
C ILE A 52 11.93 5.73 10.14
N ASP A 53 10.88 5.91 9.32
CA ASP A 53 10.81 5.41 7.93
C ASP A 53 9.89 6.27 7.02
N VAL A 54 10.07 6.20 5.70
CA VAL A 54 9.22 6.87 4.69
C VAL A 54 7.80 6.30 4.59
N HIS A 55 7.50 5.21 5.31
CA HIS A 55 6.17 4.57 5.36
C HIS A 55 5.39 4.84 6.65
N GLU A 56 5.87 5.72 7.51
CA GLU A 56 5.25 5.93 8.82
C GLU A 56 3.84 6.51 8.74
N GLN A 57 2.96 5.90 9.52
CA GLN A 57 1.70 6.52 9.88
C GLN A 57 1.98 7.62 10.90
N ILE A 58 1.23 8.72 10.80
CA ILE A 58 1.32 9.81 11.78
C ILE A 58 0.89 9.28 13.15
N GLU A 59 1.69 9.56 14.17
CA GLU A 59 1.33 9.21 15.54
C GLU A 59 0.48 10.32 16.13
N VAL A 60 -0.63 9.93 16.76
CA VAL A 60 -1.61 10.86 17.32
C VAL A 60 -1.79 10.61 18.81
N ASN A 61 -1.57 11.65 19.61
CA ASN A 61 -1.85 11.64 21.05
C ASN A 61 -3.27 12.15 21.31
N GLY A 62 -4.24 11.25 21.24
CA GLY A 62 -5.65 11.50 21.50
C GLY A 62 -6.56 10.70 20.58
N ARG A 63 -7.87 10.92 20.67
CA ARG A 63 -8.86 10.16 19.89
C ARG A 63 -8.82 10.53 18.40
N VAL A 64 -8.84 9.51 17.53
CA VAL A 64 -8.93 9.67 16.07
C VAL A 64 -10.32 9.30 15.57
N GLY A 65 -10.90 10.14 14.71
CA GLY A 65 -12.19 9.91 14.06
C GLY A 65 -12.05 9.60 12.57
N TRP A 66 -13.19 9.35 11.90
CA TRP A 66 -13.26 9.25 10.44
C TRP A 66 -14.18 10.33 9.88
N LEU A 67 -13.75 10.98 8.80
CA LEU A 67 -14.64 11.77 7.97
C LEU A 67 -15.50 10.85 7.11
N GLN A 68 -16.72 11.30 6.82
CA GLN A 68 -17.68 10.54 6.01
C GLN A 68 -17.38 10.68 4.51
N ASN A 69 -16.97 11.87 4.09
CA ASN A 69 -16.75 12.18 2.68
C ASN A 69 -15.31 11.90 2.25
N PRO A 70 -15.10 11.29 1.07
CA PRO A 70 -13.76 10.99 0.60
C PRO A 70 -13.06 12.20 -0.02
N LEU A 71 -11.75 12.23 0.11
CA LEU A 71 -10.85 13.03 -0.71
C LEU A 71 -10.68 12.35 -2.08
N TYR A 72 -10.97 13.07 -3.16
CA TYR A 72 -10.67 12.61 -4.51
C TYR A 72 -9.17 12.64 -4.77
N HIS A 73 -8.57 11.46 -4.95
CA HIS A 73 -7.12 11.32 -5.08
C HIS A 73 -6.72 10.96 -6.52
N LYS A 74 -6.26 11.95 -7.28
CA LYS A 74 -5.78 11.80 -8.67
C LYS A 74 -4.26 11.70 -8.72
N ASP A 75 -3.69 10.71 -8.04
CA ASP A 75 -2.23 10.58 -7.93
C ASP A 75 -1.55 10.03 -9.19
N SER A 76 -2.25 9.19 -9.95
CA SER A 76 -1.71 8.38 -11.04
C SER A 76 -2.73 8.28 -12.17
N PRO A 77 -3.11 9.42 -12.79
CA PRO A 77 -4.12 9.42 -13.84
C PRO A 77 -3.69 8.63 -15.09
N THR A 78 -2.39 8.43 -15.29
CA THR A 78 -1.82 7.68 -16.42
C THR A 78 -1.10 6.42 -15.97
N LEU A 79 -1.07 5.40 -16.84
CA LEU A 79 -0.34 4.17 -16.59
C LEU A 79 1.16 4.41 -16.40
N LYS A 80 1.75 5.35 -17.14
CA LYS A 80 3.16 5.75 -17.01
C LYS A 80 3.47 6.23 -15.58
N ARG A 81 2.65 7.12 -15.03
CA ARG A 81 2.84 7.66 -13.67
C ARG A 81 2.63 6.58 -12.61
N TYR A 82 1.61 5.73 -12.80
CA TYR A 82 1.42 4.57 -11.95
C TYR A 82 2.65 3.65 -11.95
N TRP A 83 3.20 3.34 -13.12
CA TRP A 83 4.36 2.46 -13.27
C TRP A 83 5.62 3.03 -12.61
N GLN A 84 5.89 4.33 -12.76
CA GLN A 84 6.99 5.01 -12.07
C GLN A 84 6.87 4.88 -10.55
N ARG A 85 5.66 5.09 -10.02
CA ARG A 85 5.39 4.92 -8.59
C ARG A 85 5.55 3.46 -8.15
N ASN A 86 5.00 2.52 -8.90
CA ASN A 86 5.15 1.09 -8.63
C ASN A 86 6.63 0.68 -8.62
N ASN A 87 7.45 1.26 -9.50
CA ASN A 87 8.89 1.02 -9.52
C ASN A 87 9.54 1.42 -8.18
N ARG A 88 9.25 2.63 -7.67
CA ARG A 88 9.74 3.08 -6.36
C ARG A 88 9.32 2.15 -5.22
N TYR A 89 8.06 1.69 -5.21
CA TYR A 89 7.59 0.73 -4.20
C TYR A 89 8.31 -0.61 -4.28
N THR A 90 8.55 -1.13 -5.49
CA THR A 90 9.31 -2.38 -5.66
C THR A 90 10.78 -2.22 -5.25
N ASP A 91 11.39 -1.04 -5.41
CA ASP A 91 12.74 -0.75 -4.91
C ASP A 91 12.78 -0.76 -3.37
N LEU A 92 11.78 -0.14 -2.73
CA LEU A 92 11.64 -0.13 -1.27
C LEU A 92 11.42 -1.54 -0.74
N MET A 93 10.52 -2.31 -1.36
CA MET A 93 10.25 -3.69 -0.98
C MET A 93 11.49 -4.59 -1.16
N ALA A 94 12.29 -4.38 -2.21
CA ALA A 94 13.53 -5.12 -2.40
C ALA A 94 14.58 -4.81 -1.31
N ARG A 95 14.68 -3.55 -0.87
CA ARG A 95 15.52 -3.15 0.26
C ARG A 95 15.01 -3.75 1.58
N GLN A 96 13.70 -3.74 1.80
CA GLN A 96 13.07 -4.38 2.96
C GLN A 96 13.41 -5.87 3.01
N MET A 97 13.25 -6.61 1.91
CA MET A 97 13.60 -8.04 1.85
C MET A 97 15.07 -8.33 2.20
N LYS A 98 15.97 -7.39 1.86
CA LYS A 98 17.38 -7.46 2.26
C LYS A 98 17.56 -7.23 3.76
N ASN A 99 16.95 -6.20 4.31
CA ASN A 99 17.01 -5.90 5.74
C ASN A 99 16.41 -7.05 6.58
N ASP A 100 15.34 -7.68 6.07
CA ASP A 100 14.67 -8.82 6.70
C ASP A 100 15.42 -10.15 6.49
N ASN A 101 16.56 -10.16 5.79
CA ASN A 101 17.39 -11.33 5.51
C ASN A 101 16.60 -12.53 4.93
N ILE A 102 15.67 -12.28 4.01
CA ILE A 102 14.77 -13.30 3.45
C ILE A 102 15.51 -14.54 2.90
N GLY A 103 16.69 -14.35 2.30
CA GLY A 103 17.52 -15.41 1.73
C GLY A 103 17.16 -15.75 0.28
N VAL A 104 18.18 -15.96 -0.56
CA VAL A 104 18.02 -16.35 -1.98
C VAL A 104 18.09 -17.87 -2.09
N ASN A 105 16.92 -18.52 -2.09
CA ASN A 105 16.77 -19.96 -2.24
C ASN A 105 15.51 -20.29 -3.06
N SER A 106 15.39 -21.54 -3.52
CA SER A 106 14.29 -21.97 -4.38
C SER A 106 12.91 -21.82 -3.73
N GLN A 107 12.82 -21.99 -2.41
CA GLN A 107 11.57 -21.84 -1.66
C GLN A 107 11.07 -20.39 -1.72
N ASN A 108 11.94 -19.41 -1.45
CA ASN A 108 11.60 -18.01 -1.56
C ASN A 108 11.34 -17.57 -3.01
N ALA A 109 12.07 -18.14 -3.97
CA ALA A 109 11.80 -17.88 -5.38
C ALA A 109 10.37 -18.27 -5.75
N ILE A 110 9.93 -19.49 -5.43
CA ILE A 110 8.55 -19.94 -5.68
C ILE A 110 7.54 -19.06 -4.91
N LYS A 111 7.83 -18.75 -3.65
CA LYS A 111 6.97 -17.92 -2.80
C LYS A 111 6.71 -16.54 -3.39
N TYR A 112 7.74 -15.83 -3.85
CA TYR A 112 7.63 -14.45 -4.32
C TYR A 112 7.33 -14.33 -5.82
N LEU A 113 7.76 -15.29 -6.64
CA LEU A 113 7.51 -15.28 -8.08
C LEU A 113 6.13 -15.83 -8.44
N VAL A 114 5.59 -16.78 -7.66
CA VAL A 114 4.36 -17.51 -8.03
C VAL A 114 3.28 -17.40 -6.95
N ILE A 115 3.56 -17.85 -5.72
CA ILE A 115 2.52 -18.00 -4.69
C ILE A 115 1.93 -16.63 -4.31
N LYS A 116 2.76 -15.67 -3.91
CA LYS A 116 2.32 -14.33 -3.50
C LYS A 116 1.56 -13.57 -4.59
N PRO A 117 2.02 -13.48 -5.86
CA PRO A 117 1.26 -12.76 -6.87
C PRO A 117 -0.09 -13.40 -7.18
N ILE A 118 -0.17 -14.74 -7.28
CA ILE A 118 -1.46 -15.44 -7.51
C ILE A 118 -2.40 -15.21 -6.33
N TRP A 119 -1.91 -15.43 -5.11
CA TRP A 119 -2.69 -15.21 -3.90
C TRP A 119 -3.21 -13.78 -3.82
N TRP A 120 -2.37 -12.77 -4.08
CA TRP A 120 -2.76 -11.37 -4.04
C TRP A 120 -3.81 -11.02 -5.10
N LEU A 121 -3.67 -11.55 -6.32
CA LEU A 121 -4.64 -11.34 -7.39
C LEU A 121 -6.01 -11.91 -6.98
N LEU A 122 -6.06 -13.14 -6.47
CA LEU A 122 -7.30 -13.77 -6.00
C LEU A 122 -7.89 -13.03 -4.79
N LEU A 123 -7.06 -12.64 -3.83
CA LEU A 123 -7.47 -11.88 -2.65
C LEU A 123 -8.13 -10.56 -3.06
N THR A 124 -7.49 -9.80 -3.95
CA THR A 124 -8.00 -8.49 -4.36
C THR A 124 -9.24 -8.61 -5.26
N GLN A 125 -9.28 -9.58 -6.17
CA GLN A 125 -10.41 -9.75 -7.08
C GLN A 125 -11.63 -10.37 -6.40
N ILE A 126 -11.45 -11.42 -5.62
CA ILE A 126 -12.55 -12.19 -5.02
C ILE A 126 -12.89 -11.64 -3.65
N ARG A 127 -11.98 -11.74 -2.67
CA ARG A 127 -12.26 -11.33 -1.28
C ARG A 127 -12.57 -9.84 -1.19
N HIS A 128 -11.80 -9.00 -1.88
CA HIS A 128 -12.03 -7.55 -1.88
C HIS A 128 -12.92 -7.08 -3.03
N LYS A 129 -13.55 -8.02 -3.76
CA LYS A 129 -14.53 -7.74 -4.82
C LYS A 129 -14.01 -6.78 -5.91
N GLY A 130 -12.70 -6.78 -6.17
CA GLY A 130 -12.06 -5.91 -7.17
C GLY A 130 -12.67 -6.05 -8.56
N ILE A 131 -13.29 -7.20 -8.86
CA ILE A 131 -14.04 -7.43 -10.11
C ILE A 131 -15.20 -6.44 -10.31
N LEU A 132 -15.78 -5.90 -9.23
CA LEU A 132 -16.86 -4.90 -9.30
C LEU A 132 -16.39 -3.54 -9.82
N ASP A 133 -15.08 -3.27 -9.79
CA ASP A 133 -14.50 -2.10 -10.44
C ASP A 133 -14.26 -2.32 -11.95
N GLY A 134 -14.56 -3.51 -12.49
CA GLY A 134 -14.44 -3.84 -13.90
C GLY A 134 -12.98 -3.92 -14.37
N PHE A 135 -12.73 -3.51 -15.61
CA PHE A 135 -11.40 -3.58 -16.23
C PHE A 135 -10.32 -2.86 -15.40
N GLN A 136 -10.60 -1.65 -14.91
CA GLN A 136 -9.65 -0.88 -14.10
C GLN A 136 -9.32 -1.59 -12.78
N GLY A 137 -10.31 -2.24 -12.15
CA GLY A 137 -10.10 -3.05 -10.95
C GLY A 137 -9.19 -4.24 -11.19
N PHE A 138 -9.41 -4.97 -12.30
CA PHE A 138 -8.55 -6.06 -12.72
C PHE A 138 -7.10 -5.60 -12.96
N ILE A 139 -6.93 -4.54 -13.76
CA ILE A 139 -5.61 -4.00 -14.10
C ILE A 139 -4.88 -3.52 -12.84
N PHE A 140 -5.58 -2.85 -11.92
CA PHE A 140 -5.01 -2.44 -10.65
C PHE A 140 -4.51 -3.65 -9.84
N SER A 141 -5.33 -4.69 -9.68
CA SER A 141 -4.95 -5.90 -8.97
C SER A 141 -3.78 -6.63 -9.62
N PHE A 142 -3.75 -6.70 -10.95
CA PHE A 142 -2.69 -7.36 -11.70
C PHE A 142 -1.35 -6.65 -11.52
N PHE A 143 -1.28 -5.34 -11.72
CA PHE A 143 -0.02 -4.62 -11.46
C PHE A 143 0.37 -4.61 -9.98
N SER A 144 -0.62 -4.65 -9.07
CA SER A 144 -0.37 -4.78 -7.64
C SER A 144 0.19 -6.14 -7.27
N SER A 145 -0.18 -7.23 -7.96
CA SER A 145 0.40 -8.55 -7.74
C SER A 145 1.82 -8.65 -8.33
N LEU A 146 2.07 -8.04 -9.49
CA LEU A 146 3.39 -8.01 -10.12
C LEU A 146 4.47 -7.31 -9.28
N ARG A 147 4.10 -6.56 -8.23
CA ARG A 147 5.07 -5.97 -7.30
C ARG A 147 5.94 -7.04 -6.62
N PHE A 148 5.40 -8.22 -6.31
CA PHE A 148 6.13 -9.29 -5.61
C PHE A 148 7.28 -9.85 -6.46
N PRO A 149 7.05 -10.36 -7.68
CA PRO A 149 8.14 -10.86 -8.51
C PRO A 149 9.14 -9.77 -8.86
N ARG A 150 8.68 -8.56 -9.18
CA ARG A 150 9.56 -7.42 -9.50
C ARG A 150 10.47 -7.04 -8.33
N ALA A 151 9.92 -6.97 -7.12
CA ALA A 151 10.71 -6.68 -5.92
C ALA A 151 11.72 -7.79 -5.64
N TYR A 152 11.34 -9.06 -5.80
CA TYR A 152 12.22 -10.19 -5.55
C TYR A 152 13.39 -10.27 -6.56
N LEU A 153 13.13 -10.01 -7.85
CA LEU A 153 14.20 -9.94 -8.86
C LEU A 153 15.19 -8.80 -8.56
N LYS A 154 14.68 -7.64 -8.13
CA LYS A 154 15.54 -6.53 -7.66
C LYS A 154 16.35 -6.93 -6.43
N TYR A 155 15.73 -7.62 -5.47
CA TYR A 155 16.39 -8.13 -4.27
C TYR A 155 17.56 -9.07 -4.62
N ILE A 156 17.36 -10.04 -5.52
CA ILE A 156 18.43 -10.93 -5.99
C ILE A 156 19.60 -10.12 -6.57
N ASN A 157 19.32 -9.09 -7.38
CA ASN A 157 20.36 -8.25 -7.96
C ASN A 157 21.14 -7.47 -6.89
N ILE A 158 20.46 -7.00 -5.83
CA ILE A 158 21.11 -6.32 -4.70
C ILE A 158 22.02 -7.31 -3.95
N CYS A 159 21.57 -8.56 -3.72
CA CYS A 159 22.40 -9.59 -3.07
C CYS A 159 23.64 -9.93 -3.91
N LYS A 160 23.50 -10.12 -5.22
CA LYS A 160 24.62 -10.43 -6.13
C LYS A 160 25.70 -9.34 -6.15
N LYS A 161 25.31 -8.06 -6.11
CA LYS A 161 26.26 -6.94 -6.08
C LYS A 161 27.07 -6.86 -4.78
N ASN A 162 26.52 -7.38 -3.68
CA ASN A 162 27.17 -7.39 -2.38
C ASN A 162 28.07 -8.61 -2.16
N SER A 163 28.00 -9.63 -3.03
CA SER A 163 28.85 -10.82 -3.00
C SER A 163 30.09 -10.71 -3.90
N LYS A 164 30.25 -9.60 -4.62
CA LYS A 164 31.46 -9.24 -5.37
C LYS A 164 32.19 -8.16 -4.58
#